data_AF-A0A2P6ATU0-F1
#
_entry.id   AF-A0A2P6ATU0-F1
#
_cell.length_a   1.000
_cell.length_b   1.000
_cell.length_c   1.000
_cell.angle_alpha   90.00
_cell.angle_beta   90.00
_cell.angle_gamma   90.00
#
_symmetry.space_group_name_H-M   'P 1'
#
loop_
_entity.id
_entity.type
_entity.pdbx_description
1 polymer ?
#
loop_
_entity_poly.entity_id
_entity_poly.type
_entity_poly.pdbx_seq_one_letter_code
_entity_poly.pdbx_strand_id
1 'polypeptide(L)'
;YAEVPYEDWLRALTGTTLREQFGIERNHFDRLVHFLFGLLFFRPLRELLDDRLTLPPAWRIALPVLILAFISMLYEFVEWAAAEYFGGGLGMAYLGTQGDVWDAHKDMALALLGSLLAPFMDRRALRLSPTSPLTPRTSHAG
;
A
#
# COMPACT_ATOMS: atom_id res chain seq x y z
N TYR A 1 14.65 -1.34 13.33
CA TYR A 1 13.32 -0.90 12.87
C TYR A 1 13.46 0.56 12.48
N ALA A 2 12.65 1.08 11.56
CA ALA A 2 12.58 2.53 11.39
C ALA A 2 12.16 3.12 12.74
N GLU A 3 13.08 3.79 13.43
CA GLU A 3 12.80 4.48 14.69
C GLU A 3 12.03 5.76 14.36
N VAL A 4 10.81 5.58 13.86
CA VAL A 4 9.91 6.68 13.57
C VAL A 4 9.41 7.18 14.91
N PRO A 5 9.71 8.43 15.30
CA PRO A 5 9.49 8.92 16.66
C PRO A 5 8.03 9.34 16.87
N TYR A 6 7.07 8.60 16.31
CA TYR A 6 5.65 8.94 16.42
C TYR A 6 5.18 8.87 17.88
N GLU A 7 5.71 7.93 18.68
CA GLU A 7 5.43 7.85 20.11
C GLU A 7 5.97 9.09 20.84
N ASP A 8 7.17 9.56 20.49
CA ASP A 8 7.76 10.75 21.11
C ASP A 8 6.98 12.02 20.74
N TRP A 9 6.53 12.12 19.50
CA TRP A 9 5.65 13.21 19.05
C TRP A 9 4.29 13.16 19.76
N LEU A 10 3.68 11.98 19.89
CA LEU A 10 2.42 11.79 20.63
C LEU A 10 2.57 12.14 22.10
N ARG A 11 3.69 11.75 22.72
CA ARG A 11 4.03 12.12 24.09
C ARG A 11 4.18 13.63 24.23
N ALA A 12 4.88 14.28 23.30
CA ALA A 12 5.05 15.73 23.30
C ALA A 12 3.72 16.48 23.12
N LEU A 13 2.80 15.95 22.32
CA LEU A 13 1.52 16.59 22.02
C LEU A 13 0.42 16.31 23.05
N THR A 14 0.36 15.09 23.56
CA THR A 14 -0.76 14.60 24.38
C THR A 14 -0.35 14.24 25.81
N GLY A 15 0.95 14.27 26.13
CA GLY A 15 1.50 13.84 27.41
C GLY A 15 1.54 12.32 27.60
N THR A 16 1.08 11.55 26.61
CA THR A 16 0.95 10.09 26.67
C THR A 16 1.32 9.45 25.33
N THR A 17 1.60 8.15 25.35
CA THR A 17 1.94 7.33 24.18
C THR A 17 0.81 6.38 23.82
N LEU A 18 0.81 5.86 22.58
CA LEU A 18 -0.12 4.80 22.19
C LEU A 18 0.14 3.51 22.98
N ARG A 19 1.41 3.24 23.29
CA ARG A 19 1.84 2.21 24.26
C ARG A 19 1.12 2.33 25.60
N GLU A 20 1.14 3.51 26.22
CA GLU A 20 0.53 3.74 27.53
C GLU A 20 -0.99 3.69 27.50
N GLN A 21 -1.62 4.16 26.42
CA GLN A 21 -3.08 4.19 26.30
C GLN A 21 -3.70 2.83 25.93
N PHE A 22 -3.05 2.08 25.05
CA PHE A 22 -3.62 0.88 24.41
C PHE A 22 -2.84 -0.40 24.70
N GLY A 23 -1.75 -0.34 25.49
CA GLY A 23 -0.94 -1.51 25.83
C GLY A 23 -0.22 -2.13 24.63
N ILE A 24 0.01 -1.36 23.57
CA ILE A 24 0.58 -1.84 22.32
C ILE A 24 2.09 -2.08 22.52
N GLU A 25 2.54 -3.34 22.53
CA GLU A 25 3.96 -3.64 22.83
C GLU A 25 4.93 -3.43 21.66
N ARG A 26 4.44 -3.32 20.42
CA ARG A 26 5.27 -3.20 19.20
C ARG A 26 4.98 -1.95 18.39
N ASN A 27 5.95 -1.52 17.60
CA ASN A 27 5.76 -0.49 16.60
C ASN A 27 4.98 -1.06 15.39
N HIS A 28 3.89 -0.39 15.01
CA HIS A 28 3.02 -0.75 13.87
C HIS A 28 3.07 0.27 12.73
N PHE A 29 4.09 1.12 12.70
CA PHE A 29 4.21 2.16 11.68
C PHE A 29 4.25 1.56 10.27
N ASP A 30 5.00 0.48 10.08
CA ASP A 30 5.14 -0.16 8.78
C ASP A 30 3.79 -0.71 8.26
N ARG A 31 3.08 -1.45 9.11
CA ARG A 31 1.68 -1.86 8.90
C ARG A 31 0.77 -0.72 8.47
N LEU A 32 0.86 0.41 9.16
CA LEU A 32 0.08 1.60 8.82
C LEU A 32 0.45 2.13 7.44
N VAL A 33 1.74 2.21 7.13
CA VAL A 33 2.24 2.66 5.82
C VAL A 33 1.79 1.72 4.71
N HIS A 34 1.87 0.40 4.89
CA HIS A 34 1.36 -0.58 3.93
C HIS A 34 -0.14 -0.42 3.68
N PHE A 35 -0.93 -0.29 4.74
CA PHE A 35 -2.36 0.00 4.62
C PHE A 35 -2.64 1.29 3.86
N LEU A 36 -1.99 2.40 4.24
CA LEU A 36 -2.15 3.70 3.60
C LEU A 36 -1.65 3.69 2.16
N PHE A 37 -0.58 2.95 1.85
CA PHE A 37 -0.06 2.76 0.51
C PHE A 37 -1.15 2.14 -0.37
N GLY A 38 -1.72 1.00 0.02
CA GLY A 38 -2.82 0.38 -0.70
C GLY A 38 -4.03 1.31 -0.86
N LEU A 39 -4.42 1.98 0.22
CA LEU A 39 -5.60 2.84 0.26
C LEU A 39 -5.47 4.08 -0.63
N LEU A 40 -4.34 4.79 -0.52
CA LEU A 40 -4.14 6.09 -1.14
C LEU A 40 -3.66 5.98 -2.59
N PHE A 41 -2.85 4.97 -2.93
CA PHE A 41 -2.31 4.81 -4.28
C PHE A 41 -3.28 4.11 -5.26
N PHE A 42 -4.33 3.45 -4.77
CA PHE A 42 -5.34 2.83 -5.63
C PHE A 42 -5.89 3.81 -6.68
N ARG A 43 -6.29 5.00 -6.23
CA ARG A 43 -6.91 5.99 -7.11
C ARG A 43 -5.97 6.53 -8.20
N PRO A 44 -4.78 7.09 -7.91
CA PRO A 44 -3.89 7.58 -8.95
C PRO A 44 -3.46 6.47 -9.91
N LEU A 45 -3.25 5.24 -9.41
CA LEU A 45 -2.92 4.12 -10.28
C LEU A 45 -4.08 3.74 -11.21
N ARG A 46 -5.31 3.73 -10.71
CA ARG A 46 -6.50 3.49 -11.52
C ARG A 46 -6.69 4.58 -12.58
N GLU A 47 -6.54 5.85 -12.21
CA GLU A 47 -6.65 6.97 -13.15
C GLU A 47 -5.58 6.87 -14.25
N LEU A 48 -4.35 6.48 -13.89
CA LEU A 48 -3.28 6.21 -14.87
C LEU A 48 -3.62 5.04 -15.79
N LEU A 49 -4.14 3.93 -15.26
CA LEU A 49 -4.50 2.77 -16.07
C LEU A 49 -5.69 3.05 -16.98
N ASP A 50 -6.69 3.78 -16.51
CA ASP A 50 -7.86 4.18 -17.29
C ASP A 50 -7.49 5.17 -18.42
N ASP A 51 -6.46 6.00 -18.22
CA ASP A 51 -5.91 6.90 -19.26
C ASP A 51 -5.18 6.13 -20.38
N ARG A 52 -4.52 5.02 -20.02
CA ARG A 52 -3.62 4.29 -20.93
C ARG A 52 -4.23 3.04 -21.55
N LEU A 53 -5.23 2.45 -20.90
CA LEU A 53 -5.78 1.15 -21.25
C LEU A 53 -7.31 1.19 -21.30
N THR A 54 -7.90 0.48 -22.27
CA THR A 54 -9.34 0.22 -22.29
C THR A 54 -9.61 -1.09 -21.56
N LEU A 55 -9.96 -1.01 -20.27
CA LEU A 55 -10.18 -2.18 -19.42
C LEU A 55 -11.68 -2.48 -19.23
N PRO A 56 -12.09 -3.75 -19.22
CA PRO A 56 -13.43 -4.14 -18.80
C PRO A 56 -13.73 -3.66 -17.37
N PRO A 57 -15.01 -3.43 -17.01
CA PRO A 57 -15.41 -2.92 -15.71
C PRO A 57 -14.74 -3.55 -14.48
N ALA A 58 -14.66 -4.89 -14.44
CA ALA A 58 -14.03 -5.60 -13.33
C ALA A 58 -12.52 -5.35 -13.22
N TRP A 59 -11.84 -5.25 -14.37
CA TRP A 59 -10.38 -5.05 -14.44
C TRP A 59 -9.94 -3.65 -14.04
N ARG A 60 -10.82 -2.65 -14.16
CA ARG A 60 -10.58 -1.29 -13.66
C ARG A 60 -10.41 -1.22 -12.14
N ILE A 61 -10.85 -2.24 -11.41
CA ILE A 61 -10.66 -2.38 -9.96
C ILE A 61 -9.59 -3.45 -9.68
N ALA A 62 -9.70 -4.62 -10.30
CA ALA A 62 -8.80 -5.74 -10.02
C ALA A 62 -7.34 -5.44 -10.37
N LEU A 63 -7.06 -4.76 -11.50
CA LEU A 63 -5.69 -4.53 -11.94
C LEU A 63 -4.90 -3.58 -11.01
N PRO A 64 -5.42 -2.41 -10.59
CA PRO A 64 -4.75 -1.59 -9.57
C PRO A 64 -4.50 -2.34 -8.26
N VAL A 65 -5.48 -3.11 -7.77
CA VAL A 65 -5.35 -3.91 -6.54
C VAL A 65 -4.21 -4.92 -6.67
N LEU A 66 -4.15 -5.67 -7.78
CA LEU A 66 -3.10 -6.65 -8.02
C LEU A 66 -1.72 -6.01 -8.11
N ILE A 67 -1.60 -4.87 -8.79
CA ILE A 67 -0.32 -4.15 -8.91
C ILE A 67 0.15 -3.64 -7.55
N LEU A 68 -0.73 -3.05 -6.74
CA LEU A 68 -0.35 -2.55 -5.41
C LEU A 68 0.03 -3.68 -4.46
N ALA A 69 -0.72 -4.78 -4.46
CA ALA A 69 -0.37 -5.97 -3.69
C ALA A 69 0.99 -6.54 -4.13
N PHE A 70 1.24 -6.58 -5.44
CA PHE A 70 2.52 -7.04 -5.98
C PHE A 70 3.70 -6.12 -5.61
N ILE A 71 3.51 -4.79 -5.67
CA ILE A 71 4.55 -3.83 -5.24
C ILE A 71 4.84 -3.99 -3.75
N SER A 72 3.81 -4.15 -2.91
CA SER A 72 3.98 -4.43 -1.48
C SER A 72 4.75 -5.72 -1.26
N MET A 73 4.45 -6.80 -1.99
CA MET A 73 5.19 -8.06 -1.90
C MET A 73 6.66 -7.90 -2.33
N LEU A 74 6.92 -7.15 -3.40
CA LEU A 74 8.30 -6.88 -3.83
C LEU A 74 9.08 -6.10 -2.77
N TYR A 75 8.45 -5.15 -2.09
CA TYR A 75 9.07 -4.41 -0.99
C TYR A 75 9.52 -5.37 0.13
N GLU A 76 8.64 -6.27 0.58
CA GLU A 76 8.99 -7.29 1.58
C GLU A 76 10.11 -8.23 1.13
N PHE A 77 10.13 -8.60 -0.16
CA PHE A 77 11.24 -9.41 -0.68
C PHE A 77 12.57 -8.66 -0.69
N VAL A 78 12.55 -7.35 -0.92
CA VAL A 78 13.76 -6.52 -0.82
C VAL A 78 14.24 -6.45 0.63
N GLU A 79 13.34 -6.29 1.60
CA GLU A 79 13.70 -6.30 3.03
C GLU A 79 14.22 -7.66 3.48
N TRP A 80 13.61 -8.75 3.03
CA TRP A 80 14.10 -10.11 3.25
C TRP A 80 15.50 -10.32 2.65
N ALA A 81 15.70 -9.93 1.40
CA ALA A 81 17.01 -10.05 0.76
C ALA A 81 18.09 -9.19 1.45
N ALA A 82 17.74 -7.99 1.89
CA ALA A 82 18.64 -7.14 2.66
C ALA A 82 19.00 -7.79 4.01
N ALA A 83 18.02 -8.37 4.71
CA ALA A 83 18.25 -9.06 5.96
C ALA A 83 19.20 -10.26 5.80
N GLU A 84 19.01 -11.05 4.74
CA GLU A 84 19.88 -12.18 4.40
C GLU A 84 21.30 -11.73 4.05
N TYR A 85 21.44 -10.64 3.27
CA TYR A 85 22.73 -10.15 2.81
C TYR A 85 23.56 -9.50 3.93
N PHE A 86 22.95 -8.65 4.76
CA PHE A 86 23.66 -7.92 5.82
C PHE A 86 23.84 -8.76 7.09
N GLY A 87 22.91 -9.69 7.37
CA GLY A 87 22.98 -10.60 8.51
C GLY A 87 23.01 -9.92 9.89
N GLY A 88 23.01 -10.76 10.94
CA GLY A 88 23.17 -10.32 12.33
C GLY A 88 22.10 -9.34 12.82
N GLY A 89 22.47 -8.49 13.78
CA GLY A 89 21.56 -7.49 14.38
C GLY A 89 21.10 -6.41 13.38
N LEU A 90 21.92 -6.10 12.38
CA LEU A 90 21.60 -5.14 11.31
C LEU A 90 20.53 -5.68 10.36
N GLY A 91 20.66 -6.94 9.93
CA GLY A 91 19.63 -7.61 9.12
C GLY A 91 18.30 -7.73 9.86
N MET A 92 18.32 -8.07 11.16
CA MET A 92 17.11 -8.12 12.00
C MET A 92 16.49 -6.74 12.25
N ALA A 93 17.32 -5.70 12.35
CA ALA A 93 16.83 -4.33 12.48
C ALA A 93 16.18 -3.83 11.18
N TYR A 94 16.66 -4.29 10.02
CA TYR A 94 16.11 -3.98 8.70
C TYR A 94 14.82 -4.76 8.42
N LEU A 95 14.81 -6.07 8.68
CA LEU A 95 13.65 -6.95 8.50
C LEU A 95 12.47 -6.57 9.41
N GLY A 96 12.77 -5.88 10.50
CA GLY A 96 11.78 -5.21 11.33
C GLY A 96 10.74 -6.07 12.03
N THR A 97 10.85 -7.41 11.97
CA THR A 97 9.86 -8.35 12.50
C THR A 97 9.44 -8.11 13.94
N GLN A 98 10.31 -7.53 14.78
CA GLN A 98 10.07 -7.34 16.23
C GLN A 98 9.57 -8.64 16.89
N GLY A 99 10.09 -9.79 16.45
CA GLY A 99 9.69 -11.12 16.93
C GLY A 99 8.44 -11.72 16.27
N ASP A 100 7.83 -11.05 15.30
CA ASP A 100 6.67 -11.55 14.54
C ASP A 100 7.11 -12.15 13.21
N VAL A 101 7.11 -13.48 13.13
CA VAL A 101 7.49 -14.22 11.91
C VAL A 101 6.53 -13.97 10.73
N TRP A 102 5.34 -13.43 11.00
CA TRP A 102 4.32 -13.11 10.00
C TRP A 102 4.26 -11.62 9.67
N ASP A 103 5.25 -10.82 10.06
CA ASP A 103 5.21 -9.36 9.84
C ASP A 103 4.98 -9.01 8.37
N ALA A 104 5.90 -9.42 7.50
CA ALA A 104 5.79 -9.25 6.05
C ALA A 104 4.43 -9.70 5.47
N HIS A 105 3.87 -10.81 5.96
CA HIS A 105 2.57 -11.31 5.53
C HIS A 105 1.42 -10.39 5.94
N LYS A 106 1.50 -9.82 7.15
CA LYS A 106 0.53 -8.84 7.65
C LYS A 106 0.67 -7.51 6.93
N ASP A 107 1.89 -7.09 6.61
CA ASP A 107 2.17 -5.86 5.84
C ASP A 107 1.60 -5.97 4.42
N MET A 108 1.88 -7.08 3.72
CA MET A 108 1.26 -7.40 2.43
C MET A 108 -0.29 -7.46 2.52
N ALA A 109 -0.83 -8.10 3.55
CA ALA A 109 -2.27 -8.22 3.75
C ALA A 109 -2.93 -6.85 4.00
N LEU A 110 -2.25 -5.94 4.71
CA LEU A 110 -2.74 -4.59 4.96
C LEU A 110 -2.70 -3.73 3.70
N ALA A 111 -1.67 -3.84 2.88
CA ALA A 111 -1.64 -3.19 1.57
C ALA A 111 -2.78 -3.68 0.66
N LEU A 112 -3.02 -5.00 0.62
CA LEU A 112 -4.15 -5.56 -0.09
C LEU A 112 -5.48 -5.02 0.45
N LEU A 113 -5.68 -5.05 1.77
CA LEU A 113 -6.90 -4.55 2.42
C LEU A 113 -7.14 -3.06 2.12
N GLY A 114 -6.12 -2.22 2.24
CA GLY A 114 -6.22 -0.80 1.90
C GLY A 114 -6.68 -0.59 0.47
N SER A 115 -6.08 -1.32 -0.48
CA SER A 115 -6.46 -1.23 -1.90
C SER A 115 -7.87 -1.74 -2.19
N LEU A 116 -8.36 -2.74 -1.45
CA LEU A 116 -9.73 -3.26 -1.58
C LEU A 116 -10.78 -2.31 -0.99
N LEU A 117 -10.43 -1.52 0.02
CA LEU A 117 -11.32 -0.54 0.63
C LEU A 117 -11.40 0.77 -0.16
N ALA A 118 -10.33 1.13 -0.88
CA ALA A 118 -10.26 2.38 -1.65
C ALA A 118 -11.42 2.60 -2.65
N PRO A 119 -11.89 1.60 -3.44
CA PRO A 119 -13.04 1.78 -4.33
C PRO A 119 -14.32 2.24 -3.63
N PHE A 120 -14.55 1.85 -2.37
CA PHE A 120 -15.74 2.26 -1.62
C PHE A 120 -15.69 3.73 -1.21
N MET A 121 -14.49 4.29 -1.06
CA MET A 121 -14.27 5.71 -0.78
C MET A 121 -14.30 6.54 -2.07
N ASP A 122 -14.00 5.93 -3.21
CA ASP A 122 -14.03 6.56 -4.52
C ASP A 122 -15.39 6.36 -5.21
N ARG A 123 -16.28 7.35 -5.07
CA ARG A 123 -17.61 7.36 -5.72
C ARG A 123 -17.56 7.24 -7.25
N ARG A 124 -16.40 7.46 -7.88
CA ARG A 124 -16.19 7.29 -9.33
C ARG A 124 -15.71 5.88 -9.68
N ALA A 125 -15.16 5.12 -8.72
CA ALA A 125 -14.78 3.72 -8.92
C ALA A 125 -15.98 2.81 -9.13
N LEU A 126 -17.09 3.11 -8.48
CA LEU A 126 -18.34 2.35 -8.63
C LEU A 126 -19.13 2.72 -9.90
N ARG A 127 -18.77 3.82 -10.58
CA ARG A 127 -19.40 4.22 -11.85
C ARG A 127 -18.71 3.50 -13.00
N LEU A 128 -19.16 2.28 -13.24
CA LEU A 128 -18.85 1.52 -14.45
C LEU A 128 -19.50 2.23 -15.65
N SER A 129 -18.82 3.25 -16.19
CA SER A 129 -19.24 3.82 -17.47
C SER A 129 -18.93 2.79 -18.56
N PRO A 130 -19.87 2.48 -19.47
CA PRO A 130 -19.55 1.73 -20.67
C PRO A 130 -18.40 2.45 -21.37
N THR A 131 -17.34 1.73 -21.71
CA THR A 131 -16.27 2.26 -22.55
C THR A 131 -16.92 2.69 -23.86
N SER A 132 -17.06 4.00 -24.06
CA SER A 132 -17.48 4.52 -25.36
C SER A 132 -16.46 4.03 -26.38
N PRO A 133 -16.88 3.39 -27.50
CA PRO A 133 -15.93 2.98 -28.51
C PRO A 133 -15.15 4.22 -28.96
N LEU A 134 -13.82 4.11 -28.89
CA LEU A 134 -12.92 5.15 -29.37
C LEU A 134 -13.31 5.47 -30.82
N THR A 135 -13.83 6.67 -31.05
CA THR A 135 -13.93 7.19 -32.40
C THR A 135 -12.49 7.30 -32.91
N PRO A 136 -12.15 6.71 -34.08
CA PRO A 136 -10.81 6.81 -34.60
C PRO A 136 -10.48 8.28 -34.77
N ARG A 137 -9.37 8.72 -34.19
CA ARG A 137 -8.84 10.06 -34.41
C ARG A 137 -8.48 10.13 -35.89
N THR A 138 -9.34 10.74 -36.70
CA THR A 138 -9.07 10.94 -38.12
C THR A 138 -7.78 11.73 -38.23
N SER A 139 -6.74 11.10 -38.77
CA SER A 139 -5.56 11.81 -39.22
C SER A 139 -6.01 12.67 -40.39
N HIS A 140 -6.23 13.96 -40.14
CA HIS A 140 -6.21 14.95 -41.20
C HIS A 140 -4.76 15.06 -41.70
N ALA A 141 -4.41 14.20 -42.64
CA ALA A 141 -3.37 14.46 -43.63
C ALA A 141 -4.10 15.01 -44.86
N GLY A 142 -3.65 16.18 -45.32
CA GLY A 142 -4.24 16.94 -46.43
C GLY A 142 -4.02 16.34 -47.81
#